data_AF-A0A357F5T5-F1
#
_entry.id   AF-A0A357F5T5-F1
#
_cell.length_a   1.000
_cell.length_b   1.000
_cell.length_c   1.000
_cell.angle_alpha   90.00
_cell.angle_beta   90.00
_cell.angle_gamma   90.00
#
_symmetry.space_group_name_H-M   'P 1'
#
loop_
_entity.id
_entity.type
_entity.pdbx_description
1 polymer ?
#
loop_
_entity_poly.entity_id
_entity_poly.type
_entity_poly.pdbx_seq_one_letter_code
_entity_poly.pdbx_strand_id
1 'polypeptide(L)'
;LKFEIVRKAGLGGKLFGSVTNRDLVELLKENGFELERRAILLNTPIRNVGTHEFSVRVHTEVTVTLQIKVIGDTVEEPAVEKPKEVAADATVIDSEELEKLEELEANKDPEEIE
;
A
#
# COMPACT_ATOMS: atom_id res chain seq x y z
N LEU A 1 2.24 -3.91 7.70
CA LEU A 1 3.32 -4.36 6.80
C LEU A 1 2.79 -4.36 5.38
N LYS A 2 3.43 -3.64 4.46
CA LYS A 2 3.03 -3.56 3.06
C LYS A 2 4.17 -4.08 2.20
N PHE A 3 3.88 -5.06 1.36
CA PHE A 3 4.84 -5.65 0.44
C PHE A 3 4.46 -5.26 -0.99
N GLU A 4 5.43 -4.90 -1.81
CA GLU A 4 5.20 -4.52 -3.20
C GLU A 4 6.07 -5.38 -4.11
N ILE A 5 5.51 -5.88 -5.21
CA ILE A 5 6.23 -6.64 -6.23
C ILE A 5 5.92 -6.09 -7.61
N VAL A 6 6.97 -5.77 -8.37
CA VAL A 6 6.85 -5.26 -9.73
C VAL A 6 7.04 -6.41 -10.71
N ARG A 7 6.06 -6.59 -11.61
CA ARG A 7 6.11 -7.61 -12.67
C ARG A 7 5.56 -7.06 -13.97
N LYS A 8 6.00 -7.63 -15.09
CA LYS A 8 5.46 -7.27 -16.41
C LYS A 8 3.99 -7.67 -16.49
N ALA A 9 3.14 -6.68 -16.72
CA ALA A 9 1.71 -6.86 -16.95
C ALA A 9 1.38 -6.61 -18.42
N GLY A 10 0.39 -7.35 -18.93
CA GLY A 10 -0.20 -7.13 -20.24
C GLY A 10 -1.45 -6.26 -20.15
N LEU A 11 -2.05 -6.04 -21.33
CA LEU A 11 -3.29 -5.29 -21.48
C LEU A 11 -4.42 -5.93 -20.63
N GLY A 12 -5.15 -5.11 -19.88
CA GLY A 12 -6.25 -5.56 -19.02
C GLY A 12 -5.82 -6.10 -17.66
N GLY A 13 -4.62 -5.75 -17.17
CA GLY A 13 -4.20 -6.04 -15.80
C GLY A 13 -3.85 -7.50 -15.52
N LYS A 14 -3.68 -8.32 -16.56
CA LYS A 14 -3.16 -9.68 -16.44
C LYS A 14 -1.65 -9.67 -16.44
N LEU A 15 -1.03 -10.39 -15.52
CA LEU A 15 0.41 -10.61 -15.48
C LEU A 15 0.83 -11.60 -16.56
N PHE A 16 1.97 -11.36 -17.20
CA PHE A 16 2.57 -12.32 -18.14
C PHE A 16 3.05 -13.60 -17.44
N GLY A 17 3.31 -13.52 -16.14
CA GLY A 17 3.66 -14.66 -15.28
C GLY A 17 2.66 -14.86 -14.15
N SER A 18 3.06 -15.66 -13.17
CA SER A 18 2.32 -15.86 -11.92
C SER A 18 3.22 -15.53 -10.73
N VAL A 19 2.70 -14.79 -9.75
CA VAL A 19 3.35 -14.68 -8.45
C VAL A 19 2.96 -15.91 -7.63
N THR A 20 3.96 -16.65 -7.20
CA THR A 20 3.80 -17.90 -6.44
C THR A 20 4.40 -17.76 -5.05
N ASN A 21 4.23 -18.79 -4.21
CA ASN A 21 4.84 -18.84 -2.89
C ASN A 21 6.36 -18.62 -2.93
N ARG A 22 7.02 -19.00 -4.04
CA ARG A 22 8.46 -18.81 -4.18
C ARG A 22 8.84 -17.33 -4.26
N ASP A 23 8.13 -16.55 -5.07
CA ASP A 23 8.32 -15.10 -5.16
C ASP A 23 8.04 -14.42 -3.81
N LEU A 24 7.02 -14.89 -3.08
CA LEU A 24 6.69 -14.37 -1.75
C LEU A 24 7.79 -14.66 -0.72
N VAL A 25 8.40 -15.86 -0.75
CA VAL A 25 9.54 -16.20 0.12
C VAL A 25 10.74 -15.33 -0.20
N GLU A 26 11.06 -15.14 -1.48
CA GLU A 26 12.17 -14.29 -1.91
C GLU A 26 11.96 -12.83 -1.42
N LEU A 27 10.75 -12.28 -1.62
CA LEU A 27 10.38 -10.95 -1.15
C LEU A 27 10.45 -10.81 0.37
N LEU A 28 9.94 -11.79 1.12
CA LEU A 28 9.98 -11.78 2.58
C LEU A 28 11.41 -11.87 3.09
N LYS A 29 12.26 -12.66 2.43
CA LYS A 29 13.68 -12.79 2.76
C LYS A 29 14.44 -11.49 2.54
N GLU A 30 14.16 -10.75 1.46
CA GLU A 30 14.72 -9.41 1.23
C GLU A 30 14.32 -8.41 2.32
N ASN A 31 13.13 -8.58 2.91
CA ASN A 31 12.65 -7.77 4.02
C ASN A 31 13.12 -8.27 5.41
N GLY A 32 14.01 -9.28 5.46
CA GLY A 32 14.59 -9.80 6.69
C GLY A 32 13.79 -10.89 7.39
N PHE A 33 12.75 -11.45 6.75
CA PHE A 33 11.97 -12.57 7.29
C PHE A 33 12.36 -13.88 6.61
N GLU A 34 13.00 -14.79 7.34
CA GLU A 34 13.28 -16.14 6.85
C GLU A 34 12.08 -17.06 7.08
N LEU A 35 11.33 -17.33 6.01
CA LEU A 35 10.16 -18.20 6.02
C LEU A 35 10.27 -19.30 4.96
N GLU A 36 9.73 -20.47 5.26
CA GLU A 36 9.66 -21.56 4.29
C GLU A 36 8.43 -21.43 3.37
N ARG A 37 8.52 -21.93 2.14
CA ARG A 37 7.40 -21.98 1.18
C ARG A 37 6.12 -22.66 1.72
N ARG A 38 6.27 -23.57 2.70
CA ARG A 38 5.18 -24.33 3.33
C ARG A 38 4.43 -23.51 4.38
N ALA A 39 5.08 -22.48 4.93
CA ALA A 39 4.47 -21.56 5.88
C ALA A 39 3.49 -20.61 5.18
N ILE A 40 3.68 -20.36 3.88
CA ILE A 40 2.83 -19.46 3.10
C ILE A 40 1.61 -20.23 2.56
N LEU A 41 0.44 -19.77 2.96
CA LEU A 41 -0.87 -20.26 2.50
C LEU A 41 -1.39 -19.30 1.44
N LEU A 42 -1.24 -19.71 0.19
CA LEU A 42 -1.78 -19.02 -0.98
C LEU A 42 -2.76 -19.97 -1.68
N ASN A 43 -4.05 -19.61 -1.69
CA ASN A 43 -5.10 -20.44 -2.26
C ASN A 43 -5.02 -20.49 -3.80
N THR A 44 -4.69 -19.36 -4.41
CA THR A 44 -4.63 -19.22 -5.87
C THR A 44 -3.38 -18.43 -6.27
N PRO A 45 -2.59 -18.90 -7.24
CA PRO A 45 -1.49 -18.12 -7.80
C PRO A 45 -1.97 -16.78 -8.34
N ILE A 46 -1.25 -15.70 -8.05
CA ILE A 46 -1.66 -14.35 -8.45
C ILE A 46 -1.26 -14.13 -9.92
N ARG A 47 -2.26 -13.85 -10.77
CA ARG A 47 -2.07 -13.57 -12.21
C ARG A 47 -2.59 -12.19 -12.62
N ASN A 48 -2.97 -11.37 -11.66
CA ASN A 48 -3.56 -10.07 -11.88
C ASN A 48 -2.82 -9.02 -11.06
N VAL A 49 -2.67 -7.83 -11.62
CA VAL A 49 -2.18 -6.66 -10.88
C VAL A 49 -3.21 -6.23 -9.84
N GLY A 50 -2.74 -5.55 -8.79
CA GLY A 50 -3.58 -5.09 -7.68
C GLY A 50 -3.14 -5.63 -6.33
N THR A 51 -3.96 -5.39 -5.32
CA THR A 51 -3.70 -5.82 -3.94
C THR A 51 -4.31 -7.18 -3.68
N HIS A 52 -3.49 -8.10 -3.19
CA HIS A 52 -3.89 -9.46 -2.83
C HIS A 52 -3.51 -9.76 -1.39
N GLU A 53 -4.29 -10.60 -0.74
CA GLU A 53 -4.04 -11.02 0.64
C GLU A 53 -3.59 -12.49 0.66
N PHE A 54 -2.66 -12.80 1.56
CA PHE A 54 -2.20 -14.16 1.78
C PHE A 54 -1.93 -14.39 3.26
N SER A 55 -2.02 -15.64 3.70
CA SER A 55 -1.78 -16.00 5.10
C SER A 55 -0.42 -16.65 5.25
N VAL A 56 0.28 -16.30 6.32
CA VAL A 56 1.56 -16.89 6.69
C VAL A 56 1.44 -17.51 8.06
N ARG A 57 1.75 -18.80 8.14
CA ARG A 57 1.80 -19.55 9.38
C ARG A 57 3.21 -19.50 9.94
N VAL A 58 3.43 -18.64 10.94
CA VAL A 58 4.74 -18.49 11.60
C VAL A 58 4.97 -19.65 12.57
N HIS A 59 3.92 -20.08 13.29
CA HIS A 59 3.99 -21.20 14.22
C HIS A 59 2.69 -22.03 14.22
N THR A 60 2.67 -23.11 14.99
CA THR A 60 1.55 -24.08 15.05
C THR A 60 0.21 -23.43 15.37
N GLU A 61 0.22 -22.35 16.15
CA GLU A 61 -0.97 -21.66 16.64
C GLU A 61 -1.17 -20.25 16.07
N VAL A 62 -0.14 -19.68 15.42
CA VAL A 62 -0.17 -18.28 14.96
C VAL A 62 -0.15 -18.21 13.44
N THR A 63 -1.24 -17.69 12.88
CA THR A 63 -1.38 -17.37 11.46
C THR A 63 -1.58 -15.87 11.32
N VAL A 64 -0.79 -15.24 10.45
CA VAL A 64 -0.83 -13.80 10.18
C VAL A 64 -1.27 -13.60 8.73
N THR A 65 -2.26 -12.73 8.51
CA THR A 65 -2.66 -12.33 7.16
C THR A 65 -1.84 -11.10 6.76
N LEU A 66 -1.22 -11.16 5.59
CA LEU A 66 -0.39 -10.10 5.01
C LEU A 66 -0.96 -9.68 3.66
N GLN A 67 -0.72 -8.43 3.30
CA GLN A 67 -1.13 -7.85 2.03
C GLN A 67 0.08 -7.63 1.11
N ILE A 68 -0.07 -8.01 -0.16
CA ILE A 68 0.90 -7.75 -1.21
C ILE A 68 0.26 -6.92 -2.33
N LYS A 69 0.93 -5.85 -2.74
CA LYS A 69 0.56 -5.03 -3.89
C LYS A 69 1.39 -5.47 -5.09
N VAL A 70 0.72 -5.93 -6.13
CA VAL A 70 1.35 -6.30 -7.40
C VAL A 70 1.21 -5.13 -8.36
N ILE A 71 2.34 -4.57 -8.77
CA ILE A 71 2.41 -3.43 -9.68
C ILE A 71 2.83 -3.96 -11.06
N GLY A 72 2.02 -3.63 -12.07
CA GLY A 72 2.33 -3.91 -13.45
C GLY A 72 3.31 -2.87 -13.99
N ASP A 73 4.46 -3.30 -14.50
CA ASP A 73 5.37 -2.45 -15.28
C ASP A 73 4.82 -2.30 -16.71
N THR A 74 3.66 -1.65 -16.81
CA THR A 74 3.19 -1.03 -18.05
C THR A 74 3.56 0.43 -17.95
N VAL A 75 4.10 0.99 -19.03
CA VAL A 75 4.58 2.38 -19.13
C VAL A 75 3.40 3.36 -19.01
N GLU A 76 2.84 3.46 -17.81
CA GLU A 76 1.88 4.47 -17.39
C GLU A 76 2.31 4.91 -15.98
N GLU A 77 2.71 6.16 -15.90
CA GLU A 77 3.26 6.77 -14.70
C GLU A 77 2.28 6.72 -13.50
N PRO A 78 2.83 6.63 -12.29
CA PRO A 78 2.13 6.16 -11.09
C PRO A 78 1.29 7.26 -10.42
N ALA A 79 0.00 7.02 -10.23
CA ALA A 79 -0.78 7.74 -9.24
C ALA A 79 -0.53 7.13 -7.85
N VAL A 80 0.32 7.82 -7.08
CA VAL A 80 0.50 7.66 -5.64
C VAL A 80 -0.82 7.92 -4.94
N GLU A 81 -1.41 6.90 -4.31
CA GLU A 81 -2.33 7.13 -3.19
C GLU A 81 -1.87 6.41 -1.93
N LYS A 82 -1.91 7.22 -0.88
CA LYS A 82 -1.24 7.15 0.41
C LYS A 82 -1.73 6.00 1.28
N PRO A 83 -0.99 5.68 2.35
CA PRO A 83 -1.36 4.64 3.30
C PRO A 83 -2.73 4.91 3.92
N LYS A 84 -3.69 3.99 3.74
CA LYS A 84 -4.82 3.85 4.66
C LYS A 84 -4.28 3.30 5.98
N GLU A 85 -3.88 4.23 6.85
CA GLU A 85 -3.76 4.03 8.28
C GLU A 85 -5.15 4.17 8.92
N VAL A 86 -5.31 3.55 10.07
CA VAL A 86 -6.52 3.14 10.75
C VAL A 86 -7.30 4.28 11.43
N ALA A 87 -8.63 4.23 11.36
CA ALA A 87 -9.60 4.70 12.37
C ALA A 87 -10.99 4.21 11.90
N ALA A 88 -11.63 3.24 12.56
CA ALA A 88 -12.37 3.36 13.83
C ALA A 88 -13.66 4.20 13.67
N ASP A 89 -14.79 3.54 13.99
CA ASP A 89 -16.08 4.06 14.45
C ASP A 89 -16.62 5.39 13.89
N ALA A 90 -17.76 5.29 13.20
CA ALA A 90 -18.61 6.42 12.88
C ALA A 90 -19.49 6.79 14.08
N THR A 91 -19.10 7.83 14.82
CA THR A 91 -19.99 8.64 15.66
C THR A 91 -19.81 10.12 15.35
N VAL A 92 -20.83 10.66 14.67
CA VAL A 92 -21.37 12.03 14.68
C VAL A 92 -20.62 13.04 15.56
N ILE A 93 -19.99 14.06 14.96
CA ILE A 93 -20.05 15.46 15.43
C ILE A 93 -19.92 16.40 14.22
N ASP A 94 -20.73 17.45 14.29
CA ASP A 94 -21.23 18.41 13.32
C ASP A 94 -20.23 19.27 12.53
N SER A 95 -20.71 19.62 11.35
CA SER A 95 -20.31 20.72 10.48
C SER A 95 -20.65 22.08 11.12
N GLU A 96 -19.65 22.82 11.62
CA GLU A 96 -19.64 24.28 11.83
C GLU A 96 -18.36 24.69 12.60
N GLU A 97 -17.23 24.90 11.91
CA GLU A 97 -16.12 25.79 12.34
C GLU A 97 -15.19 25.99 11.12
N LEU A 98 -15.54 26.93 10.23
CA LEU A 98 -15.09 28.34 10.28
C LEU A 98 -13.70 28.56 9.65
N GLU A 99 -13.62 28.54 8.32
CA GLU A 99 -13.67 29.75 7.46
C GLU A 99 -13.09 31.09 8.01
N LYS A 100 -12.08 31.08 8.89
CA LYS A 100 -11.64 32.29 9.62
C LYS A 100 -10.15 32.64 9.61
N LEU A 101 -9.40 32.29 8.56
CA LEU A 101 -8.00 32.73 8.44
C LEU A 101 -7.66 33.43 7.10
N GLU A 102 -8.68 33.85 6.34
CA GLU A 102 -8.54 34.68 5.13
C GLU A 102 -8.31 36.19 5.44
N GLU A 103 -7.91 36.55 6.67
CA GLU A 103 -7.76 37.95 7.13
C GLU A 103 -6.34 38.36 7.56
N LEU A 104 -5.28 37.82 6.93
CA LEU A 104 -3.90 38.34 7.12
C LEU A 104 -3.26 38.94 5.86
N GLU A 105 -4.00 39.07 4.74
CA GLU A 105 -3.53 39.73 3.51
C GLU A 105 -3.66 41.27 3.52
N ALA A 106 -3.98 41.93 4.64
CA ALA A 106 -4.04 43.39 4.66
C ALA A 106 -3.61 43.98 6.01
N ASN A 107 -2.31 44.28 6.13
CA ASN A 107 -1.72 45.48 6.76
C ASN A 107 -0.34 45.18 7.36
N LYS A 108 0.73 45.35 6.57
CA LYS A 108 1.90 46.17 6.98
C LYS A 108 2.88 46.44 5.82
N ASP A 109 2.48 47.29 4.87
CA ASP A 109 3.45 48.21 4.25
C ASP A 109 3.87 49.26 5.30
N PRO A 110 4.90 50.10 5.08
CA PRO A 110 6.24 49.88 4.52
C PRO A 110 7.33 50.55 5.41
N GLU A 111 8.59 50.12 5.40
CA GLU A 111 9.72 51.04 5.70
C GLU A 111 10.98 50.64 4.91
N GLU A 112 11.44 51.60 4.09
CA GLU A 112 12.72 51.68 3.40
C GLU A 112 13.91 51.49 4.34
N ILE A 113 14.99 50.86 3.87
CA ILE A 113 16.33 51.44 4.05
C ILE A 113 17.24 51.03 2.86
N GLU A 114 17.65 52.02 2.07
CA GLU A 114 18.92 52.06 1.34
C GLU A 114 19.99 52.66 2.26
#